data_AF-H0YMN3-F1
#
_entry.id   AF-H0YMN3-F1
#
_cell.length_a   1.000
_cell.length_b   1.000
_cell.length_c   1.000
_cell.angle_alpha   90.00
_cell.angle_beta   90.00
_cell.angle_gamma   90.00
#
_symmetry.space_group_name_H-M   'P 1'
#
loop_
_entity.id
_entity.type
_entity.pdbx_description
1 polymer ?
#
loop_
_entity_poly.entity_id
_entity_poly.type
_entity_poly.pdbx_seq_one_letter_code
_entity_poly.pdbx_strand_id
1 'polypeptide(L)' 'MATPLVAGPAALRFAAAASWQVVRGRCVEHFPRVLEFLRSLRAVAPGLVRYRHHERLCMGLKAKSALLLTQ' A
#
# COMPACT_ATOMS: atom_id res chain seq x y z
N MET A 1 -12.54 -15.99 22.01
CA MET A 1 -12.75 -16.39 20.60
C MET A 1 -12.35 -15.24 19.71
N ALA A 2 -11.22 -15.34 19.00
CA ALA A 2 -10.77 -14.29 18.09
C ALA A 2 -11.57 -14.40 16.79
N THR A 3 -12.44 -13.42 16.54
CA THR A 3 -13.11 -13.22 15.24
C THR A 3 -12.08 -13.32 14.12
N PRO A 4 -12.36 -14.04 13.00
CA PRO A 4 -11.43 -14.11 11.90
C PRO A 4 -11.21 -12.68 11.42
N LEU A 5 -9.96 -12.23 11.54
CA LEU A 5 -9.46 -10.90 11.24
C LEU A 5 -9.74 -10.57 9.77
N VAL A 6 -10.96 -10.14 9.50
CA VAL A 6 -11.45 -9.48 8.30
C VAL A 6 -10.85 -10.06 7.00
N ALA A 7 -11.15 -11.31 6.67
CA ALA A 7 -10.72 -11.94 5.41
C ALA A 7 -11.67 -11.61 4.24
N GLY A 8 -12.04 -10.34 4.06
CA GLY A 8 -13.07 -9.96 3.09
C GLY A 8 -12.95 -8.54 2.53
N PRO A 9 -13.91 -8.11 1.69
CA PRO A 9 -13.90 -6.80 1.05
C PRO A 9 -13.82 -5.61 2.03
N ALA A 10 -14.19 -5.81 3.30
CA ALA A 10 -14.02 -4.81 4.34
C ALA A 10 -12.54 -4.56 4.70
N ALA A 11 -11.69 -5.59 4.78
CA ALA A 11 -10.27 -5.40 5.09
C ALA A 11 -9.55 -4.68 3.98
N LEU A 12 -9.88 -5.00 2.72
CA LEU A 12 -9.33 -4.29 1.58
C LEU A 12 -9.69 -2.81 1.64
N ARG A 13 -10.93 -2.48 2.03
CA ARG A 13 -11.36 -1.08 2.22
C ARG A 13 -10.63 -0.40 3.37
N PHE A 14 -10.48 -1.07 4.53
CA PHE A 14 -9.73 -0.52 5.66
C PHE A 14 -8.25 -0.27 5.31
N ALA A 15 -7.59 -1.26 4.70
CA ALA A 15 -6.20 -1.13 4.27
C ALA A 15 -6.03 -0.05 3.18
N ALA A 16 -6.98 0.07 2.26
CA ALA A 16 -6.99 1.14 1.25
C ALA A 16 -7.18 2.52 1.88
N ALA A 17 -8.12 2.67 2.83
CA ALA A 17 -8.35 3.92 3.54
C ALA A 17 -7.12 4.35 4.34
N ALA A 18 -6.52 3.41 5.10
CA ALA A 18 -5.28 3.65 5.83
C ALA A 18 -4.12 4.03 4.89
N SER A 19 -3.96 3.32 3.77
CA SER A 19 -2.95 3.63 2.76
C SER A 19 -3.12 5.02 2.17
N TRP A 20 -4.37 5.42 1.88
CA TRP A 20 -4.68 6.76 1.40
C TRP A 20 -4.34 7.83 2.42
N GLN A 21 -4.69 7.62 3.69
CA GLN A 21 -4.35 8.54 4.78
C GLN A 21 -2.83 8.69 4.94
N VAL A 22 -2.06 7.61 4.90
CA VAL A 22 -0.59 7.63 4.96
C VAL A 22 0.02 8.44 3.82
N VAL A 23 -0.46 8.22 2.58
CA VAL A 23 0.04 8.95 1.41
C VAL A 23 -0.31 10.44 1.50
N ARG A 24 -1.53 10.77 1.93
CA ARG A 24 -2.00 12.15 2.13
C ARG A 24 -1.26 12.87 3.24
N GLY A 25 -1.05 12.21 4.38
CA GLY A 25 -0.31 12.73 5.53
C GLY A 25 1.20 12.72 5.34
N ARG A 26 1.70 12.18 4.22
CA ARG A 26 3.13 12.01 3.93
C ARG A 26 3.85 11.26 5.06
N CYS A 27 3.18 10.33 5.73
CA CYS A 27 3.72 9.54 6.84
C CYS A 27 4.68 8.48 6.29
N VAL A 28 5.89 8.89 5.95
CA VAL A 28 6.87 8.07 5.20
C VAL A 28 7.26 6.80 5.94
N GLU A 29 7.25 6.82 7.27
CA GLU A 29 7.48 5.67 8.15
C GLU A 29 6.57 4.48 7.83
N HIS A 30 5.35 4.76 7.33
CA HIS A 30 4.35 3.74 7.04
C HIS A 30 4.33 3.33 5.55
N PHE A 31 5.19 3.89 4.71
CA PHE A 31 5.24 3.55 3.28
C PHE A 31 5.58 2.08 3.00
N PRO A 32 6.45 1.39 3.76
CA PRO A 32 6.66 -0.05 3.61
C PRO A 32 5.34 -0.83 3.73
N ARG A 33 4.47 -0.44 4.65
CA ARG A 33 3.17 -1.09 4.86
C ARG A 33 2.21 -0.88 3.67
N VAL A 34 2.25 0.30 3.04
CA VAL A 34 1.50 0.59 1.82
C VAL A 34 2.01 -0.25 0.65
N LEU A 35 3.34 -0.41 0.54
CA LEU A 35 3.96 -1.26 -0.50
C LEU A 35 3.58 -2.73 -0.33
N GLU A 36 3.58 -3.26 0.90
CA GLU A 36 3.11 -4.62 1.17
C GLU A 36 1.66 -4.82 0.74
N PHE A 37 0.78 -3.87 1.07
CA PHE A 37 -0.63 -3.91 0.66
C PHE A 37 -0.79 -3.94 -0.86
N LEU A 38 -0.09 -3.05 -1.57
CA LEU A 38 -0.11 -3.00 -3.04
C LEU A 38 0.42 -4.29 -3.67
N ARG A 39 1.48 -4.88 -3.10
CA ARG A 39 2.06 -6.15 -3.57
C ARG A 39 1.07 -7.31 -3.41
N SER A 40 0.43 -7.41 -2.24
CA SER A 40 -0.60 -8.41 -1.97
C SER A 40 -1.80 -8.27 -2.90
N LEU A 41 -2.24 -7.03 -3.16
CA LEU A 41 -3.28 -6.73 -4.15
C LEU A 41 -2.90 -7.17 -5.56
N ARG A 42 -1.65 -6.93 -5.98
CA ARG A 42 -1.15 -7.36 -7.29
C ARG A 42 -1.10 -8.88 -7.43
N ALA A 43 -0.76 -9.59 -6.36
CA ALA A 43 -0.71 -11.06 -6.35
C ALA A 43 -2.11 -11.68 -6.50
N VAL A 44 -3.13 -11.10 -5.85
CA VAL A 44 -4.51 -11.61 -5.90
C VAL A 44 -5.27 -11.12 -7.13
N ALA A 45 -5.02 -9.89 -7.58
CA ALA A 45 -5.74 -9.25 -8.69
C ALA A 45 -4.77 -8.47 -9.63
N PRO A 46 -3.96 -9.17 -10.45
CA PRO A 46 -3.02 -8.53 -11.36
C PRO A 46 -3.69 -7.68 -12.45
N GLY A 47 -4.98 -7.89 -12.72
CA GLY A 47 -5.77 -7.12 -13.67
C GLY A 47 -6.35 -5.81 -13.12
N LEU A 48 -6.26 -5.56 -11.81
CA LEU A 48 -6.89 -4.39 -11.18
C LEU A 48 -6.32 -3.05 -11.71
N VAL A 49 -5.02 -3.03 -12.01
CA VAL A 49 -4.33 -1.85 -12.52
C VAL A 49 -3.31 -2.26 -13.58
N ARG A 50 -3.08 -1.40 -14.57
CA ARG A 50 -1.99 -1.59 -15.55
C ARG A 50 -0.65 -1.72 -14.83
N TYR A 51 0.19 -2.65 -15.28
CA TYR A 51 1.52 -2.92 -14.71
C TYR A 51 2.36 -1.64 -14.55
N ARG A 52 2.41 -0.80 -15.60
CA ARG A 52 3.15 0.46 -15.59
C ARG A 52 2.68 1.43 -14.48
N HIS A 53 1.39 1.44 -14.15
CA HIS A 53 0.88 2.32 -13.11
C HIS A 53 1.25 1.78 -11.72
N HIS A 54 1.15 0.47 -11.50
CA HIS A 54 1.59 -0.17 -10.26
C HIS A 54 3.08 0.07 -10.00
N GLU A 55 3.93 -0.18 -11.00
CA GLU A 55 5.37 0.03 -10.89
C GLU A 55 5.74 1.49 -10.62
N ARG A 56 5.12 2.44 -11.32
CA ARG A 56 5.34 3.87 -11.08
C ARG A 56 4.96 4.29 -9.67
N LEU A 57 3.83 3.79 -9.16
CA LEU A 57 3.38 4.07 -7.79
C LEU A 57 4.36 3.49 -6.76
N CYS A 58 4.75 2.22 -6.92
CA CYS A 58 5.68 1.54 -6.01
C CYS A 58 7.06 2.20 -6.03
N MET A 59 7.61 2.52 -7.20
CA MET A 59 8.89 3.23 -7.31
C MET A 59 8.83 4.62 -6.68
N GLY A 60 7.75 5.38 -6.90
CA GLY A 60 7.58 6.70 -6.31
C GLY A 60 7.53 6.67 -4.78
N LEU A 61 6.82 5.69 -4.20
CA LEU A 61 6.79 5.47 -2.75
C LEU A 61 8.17 5.09 -2.21
N LYS A 62 8.87 4.15 -2.86
CA LYS A 62 10.22 3.72 -2.48
C LYS A 62 11.25 4.86 -2.53
N ALA A 63 11.22 5.66 -3.60
CA ALA A 63 12.13 6.79 -3.76
C ALA A 63 11.89 7.83 -2.66
N LYS A 64 10.63 8.13 -2.33
CA LYS A 64 10.29 9.08 -1.28
C LYS A 64 10.67 8.57 0.12
N SER A 65 10.57 7.26 0.39
CA SER A 65 11.07 6.68 1.63
C SER A 65 12.59 6.69 1.73
N ALA A 66 13.29 6.39 0.64
CA ALA A 66 14.75 6.43 0.63
C ALA A 66 15.28 7.86 0.86
N LEU A 67 14.69 8.85 0.17
CA LEU A 67 15.07 10.26 0.32
C LEU A 67 14.94 10.74 1.77
N LEU A 68 13.87 10.36 2.47
CA LEU A 68 13.62 10.80 3.84
C LEU A 68 14.49 10.08 4.88
N LEU A 69 15.03 8.90 4.55
CA LEU A 69 16.00 8.17 5.38
C LEU A 69 17.44 8.68 5.20
N THR A 70 17.71 9.42 4.12
CA THR A 70 19.03 10.00 3.81
C THR A 70 19.18 11.47 4.18
N GLN A 71 18.11 12.12 4.67
CA GLN A 71 18.14 13.49 5.21
C GLN A 71 18.12 13.47 6.73
#